data_AF-A0A3M2AS35-F1
#
_entry.id   AF-A0A3M2AS35-F1
#
_cell.length_a   1.000
_cell.length_b   1.000
_cell.length_c   1.000
_cell.angle_alpha   90.00
_cell.angle_beta   90.00
_cell.angle_gamma   90.00
#
_symmetry.space_group_name_H-M   'P 1'
#
loop_
_entity.id
_entity.type
_entity.pdbx_description
1 polymer ?
#
loop_
_entity_poly.entity_id
_entity_poly.type
_entity_poly.pdbx_seq_one_letter_code
_entity_poly.pdbx_strand_id
1 'polypeptide(L)' 'YGGKVDQVVIRLKDQIYYGELTISLQGKVKVLNSRSSDAIGLAIHFHAPILVGKDLLERAGEPDKPITDPQMLL' A
#
# COMPACT_ATOMS: atom_id res chain seq x y z
N TYR A 1 1.89 17.47 -17.32
CA TYR A 1 1.33 17.57 -15.95
C TYR A 1 2.48 17.50 -14.94
N GLY A 2 2.44 18.24 -13.83
CA GLY A 2 3.57 18.45 -12.89
C GLY A 2 3.24 18.09 -11.44
N GLY A 3 2.54 16.98 -11.22
CA GLY A 3 2.26 16.47 -9.89
C GLY A 3 3.41 15.61 -9.36
N LYS A 4 3.58 15.58 -8.03
CA LYS A 4 4.55 14.73 -7.34
C LYS A 4 3.81 13.82 -6.36
N VAL A 5 4.18 12.55 -6.31
CA VAL A 5 3.74 11.65 -5.22
C VAL A 5 4.57 11.99 -3.99
N ASP A 6 3.91 12.36 -2.90
CA ASP A 6 4.58 12.70 -1.65
C ASP A 6 4.76 11.48 -0.75
N GLN A 7 3.75 10.61 -0.70
CA GLN A 7 3.78 9.36 0.05
C GLN A 7 2.65 8.43 -0.39
N VAL A 8 2.78 7.15 -0.03
CA VAL A 8 1.73 6.15 -0.14
C VAL A 8 1.53 5.45 1.19
N VAL A 9 0.27 5.22 1.58
CA VAL A 9 -0.10 4.37 2.72
C VAL A 9 -0.85 3.14 2.21
N ILE A 10 -0.36 1.94 2.56
CA ILE A 10 -1.02 0.67 2.26
C ILE A 10 -1.87 0.25 3.45
N ARG A 11 -3.16 -0.02 3.19
CA ARG A 11 -4.15 -0.44 4.19
C ARG A 11 -4.73 -1.80 3.82
N LEU A 12 -5.33 -2.48 4.79
CA LEU A 12 -6.01 -3.76 4.58
C LEU A 12 -7.42 -3.69 5.12
N LYS A 13 -8.39 -3.90 4.24
CA LYS A 13 -9.81 -3.96 4.60
C LYS A 13 -10.45 -5.15 3.92
N ASP A 14 -11.18 -5.97 4.68
CA ASP A 14 -11.90 -7.14 4.16
C ASP A 14 -11.02 -8.08 3.30
N GLN A 15 -9.78 -8.30 3.75
CA GLN A 15 -8.74 -9.09 3.05
C GLN A 15 -8.25 -8.49 1.71
N ILE A 16 -8.61 -7.25 1.42
CA ILE A 16 -8.21 -6.52 0.21
C ILE A 16 -7.25 -5.39 0.59
N TYR A 17 -6.11 -5.33 -0.11
CA TYR A 17 -5.14 -4.27 0.05
C TYR A 17 -5.52 -3.04 -0.78
N TYR A 18 -5.48 -1.87 -0.13
CA TYR A 18 -5.75 -0.57 -0.75
C TYR A 18 -4.53 0.34 -0.61
N GLY A 19 -4.29 1.19 -1.60
CA GLY A 19 -3.29 2.24 -1.55
C GLY A 19 -3.93 3.61 -1.44
N GLU A 20 -3.43 4.44 -0.54
CA GLU A 20 -3.81 5.84 -0.38
C GLU A 20 -2.61 6.70 -0.81
N LEU A 21 -2.74 7.42 -1.94
CA LEU A 21 -1.69 8.28 -2.48
C LEU A 21 -1.92 9.71 -2.01
N THR A 22 -0.91 10.30 -1.38
CA THR A 22 -0.85 11.74 -1.18
C THR A 22 -0.04 12.35 -2.31
N ILE A 23 -0.65 13.27 -3.07
CA ILE A 23 -0.02 13.94 -4.20
C ILE A 23 -0.03 15.46 -3.99
N SER A 24 1.07 16.11 -4.37
CA SER A 24 1.15 17.57 -4.49
C SER A 24 1.02 17.97 -5.95
N LEU A 25 0.03 18.81 -6.25
CA LEU A 25 -0.22 19.34 -7.59
C LEU A 25 -0.54 20.82 -7.50
N GLN A 26 0.30 21.67 -8.12
CA GLN A 26 0.09 23.13 -8.17
C GLN A 26 -0.14 23.74 -6.77
N GLY A 27 0.68 23.33 -5.79
CA GLY A 27 0.58 23.78 -4.40
C GLY A 27 -0.60 23.23 -3.61
N LYS A 28 -1.40 22.33 -4.19
CA LYS A 28 -2.51 21.66 -3.50
C LYS A 28 -2.16 20.21 -3.21
N VAL A 29 -2.41 19.78 -1.99
CA VAL A 29 -2.34 18.37 -1.60
C VAL A 29 -3.68 17.70 -1.91
N LYS A 30 -3.63 16.53 -2.53
CA LYS A 30 -4.79 15.66 -2.73
C LYS A 30 -4.49 14.27 -2.23
N VAL A 31 -5.52 13.62 -1.70
CA VAL A 31 -5.47 12.21 -1.30
C VAL A 31 -6.34 11.41 -2.27
N LEU A 32 -5.79 10.36 -2.85
CA LEU A 32 -6.46 9.51 -3.83
C LEU A 32 -6.38 8.04 -3.40
N ASN A 33 -7.49 7.32 -3.55
CA ASN A 33 -7.52 5.87 -3.36
C ASN A 33 -7.10 5.18 -4.66
N SER A 34 -6.38 4.07 -4.51
CA SER A 34 -5.90 3.23 -5.60
C SER A 34 -5.79 1.77 -5.16
N ARG A 35 -5.56 0.87 -6.12
CA ARG A 35 -5.07 -0.48 -5.81
C ARG A 35 -3.65 -0.37 -5.23
N SER A 36 -3.31 -1.29 -4.35
CA SER A 36 -1.99 -1.32 -3.71
C SER A 36 -0.84 -1.41 -4.73
N SER A 37 -0.98 -2.21 -5.80
CA SER A 37 0.04 -2.36 -6.84
C SER A 37 0.38 -1.04 -7.55
N ASP A 38 -0.64 -0.28 -7.92
CA ASP A 38 -0.48 0.98 -8.64
C ASP A 38 0.14 2.05 -7.71
N ALA A 39 -0.29 2.08 -6.45
CA ALA A 39 0.25 3.00 -5.45
C ALA A 39 1.74 2.72 -5.17
N ILE A 40 2.12 1.45 -5.01
CA ILE A 40 3.51 1.03 -4.83
C ILE A 40 4.35 1.40 -6.06
N GLY A 41 3.86 1.11 -7.27
CA GLY A 41 4.58 1.45 -8.51
C GLY A 41 4.85 2.95 -8.63
N LEU A 42 3.85 3.77 -8.31
CA LEU A 42 3.99 5.23 -8.31
C LEU A 42 4.94 5.72 -7.20
N ALA A 43 4.88 5.16 -5.99
CA ALA A 43 5.81 5.51 -4.93
C ALA A 43 7.27 5.22 -5.32
N ILE A 44 7.53 4.04 -5.90
CA ILE A 44 8.86 3.66 -6.41
C ILE A 44 9.33 4.65 -7.47
N HIS A 45 8.49 4.95 -8.47
CA HIS A 45 8.85 5.86 -9.55
C HIS A 45 9.23 7.25 -9.05
N PHE A 46 8.54 7.76 -8.03
CA PHE A 46 8.77 9.08 -7.45
C PHE A 46 9.75 9.09 -6.26
N HIS A 47 10.32 7.94 -5.88
CA HIS A 47 11.12 7.78 -4.66
C HIS A 47 10.40 8.28 -3.39
N ALA A 48 9.08 8.10 -3.36
CA ALA A 48 8.24 8.49 -2.25
C ALA A 48 8.17 7.37 -1.20
N PRO A 49 8.07 7.71 0.09
CA PRO A 49 7.93 6.72 1.16
C PRO A 49 6.66 5.87 0.97
N ILE A 50 6.81 4.57 1.20
CA ILE A 50 5.73 3.59 1.28
C ILE A 50 5.56 3.25 2.76
N LEU A 51 4.38 3.55 3.28
CA LEU A 51 4.00 3.31 4.67
C LEU A 51 2.90 2.25 4.72
N VAL A 52 2.74 1.62 5.89
CA VAL A 52 1.63 0.72 6.17
C VAL A 52 0.71 1.33 7.23
N GLY A 53 -0.59 1.17 7.05
CA GLY A 53 -1.58 1.53 8.05
C GLY A 53 -1.43 0.70 9.31
N LYS A 54 -1.80 1.25 10.46
CA LYS A 54 -1.73 0.55 11.76
C LYS A 54 -2.56 -0.74 11.75
N ASP A 55 -3.71 -0.71 11.08
CA ASP A 55 -4.60 -1.85 10.83
C ASP A 55 -3.87 -3.03 10.17
N LEU A 56 -2.98 -2.74 9.22
CA LEU A 56 -2.18 -3.74 8.55
C LEU A 56 -1.00 -4.20 9.43
N LEU A 57 -0.35 -3.27 10.13
CA LEU A 57 0.77 -3.59 11.03
C LEU A 57 0.35 -4.54 12.15
N GLU A 58 -0.82 -4.33 12.74
CA GLU A 58 -1.37 -5.18 13.81
C GLU A 58 -1.66 -6.60 13.32
N ARG A 59 -2.13 -6.75 12.08
CA ARG A 59 -2.34 -8.07 11.44
C ARG A 59 -1.05 -8.77 11.03
N ALA A 60 -0.07 -8.03 10.53
CA ALA A 60 1.21 -8.59 10.08
C ALA A 60 2.06 -9.16 11.23
N GLY A 61 1.73 -8.82 12.48
CA GLY A 61 2.33 -9.44 13.66
C GLY A 61 1.85 -10.86 13.93
N GLU A 62 0.80 -11.33 13.25
CA GLU A 62 0.39 -12.73 13.30
C GLU A 62 1.34 -13.56 12.42
N PRO A 63 2.03 -14.58 12.96
CA PRO A 63 2.86 -15.44 12.14
C PRO A 63 2.00 -16.10 11.07
N ASP A 64 2.55 -16.24 9.86
CA ASP A 64 1.91 -17.03 8.82
C ASP A 64 1.54 -18.38 9.42
N LYS A 65 0.27 -18.77 9.27
CA LYS A 65 -0.11 -20.14 9.63
C LYS A 65 0.79 -21.05 8.82
N PRO A 66 1.45 -22.04 9.45
CA PRO A 66 2.27 -22.99 8.71
C PRO A 66 1.44 -23.53 7.56
N ILE A 67 2.05 -23.65 6.38
CA ILE A 67 1.39 -24.17 5.19
C ILE A 67 1.02 -25.63 5.51
N THR A 68 -0.21 -25.85 5.96
CA THR A 68 -0.73 -27.18 6.34
C THR A 68 -1.53 -27.82 5.21
N ASP A 69 -1.65 -27.15 4.06
CA ASP A 69 -2.32 -27.72 2.89
C ASP A 69 -1.34 -28.61 2.11
N PRO A 70 -1.58 -29.94 2.03
CA PRO A 70 -0.72 -30.87 1.30
C PRO A 70 -0.62 -30.55 -0.21
N GLN A 71 -1.58 -29.83 -0.79
CA GLN A 71 -1.57 -29.47 -2.22
C GLN A 71 -0.62 -28.32 -2.54
N MET A 72 -0.22 -27.54 -1.53
CA MET A 72 0.71 -26.41 -1.64
C MET A 72 2.17 -26.81 -1.36
N LEU A 73 2.41 -28.09 -1.06
CA LEU A 73 3.73 -28.69 -0.78
C LEU A 73 4.37 -29.39 -2.00
N LEU A 74 3.75 -29.25 -3.18
CA LEU A 74 4.23 -29.74 -4.49
C LEU A 74 4.74 -28.58 -5.34
#